data_AF-A0A7J6LJT3-F1
#
_entry.id   AF-A0A7J6LJT3-F1
#
_cell.length_a   1.000
_cell.length_b   1.000
_cell.length_c   1.000
_cell.angle_alpha   90.00
_cell.angle_beta   90.00
_cell.angle_gamma   90.00
#
_symmetry.space_group_name_H-M   'P 1'
#
loop_
_entity.id
_entity.type
_entity.pdbx_description
1 polymer ?
#
loop_
_entity_poly.entity_id
_entity_poly.type
_entity_poly.pdbx_seq_one_letter_code
_entity_poly.pdbx_strand_id
1 'polypeptide(L)' 'MPLAVYHRLWGMTEQFAARKKWGWRQVYHRMLPFQVAFYPSLMWYLFGWFDDPYKEAMTLGVWNVSKRSL' A
#
# COMPACT_ATOMS: atom_id res chain seq x y z
N MET A 1 -3.19 -10.23 -44.20
CA MET A 1 -3.24 -10.92 -42.89
C MET A 1 -1.94 -10.88 -42.07
N PRO A 2 -0.71 -11.00 -42.63
CA PRO A 2 0.51 -11.05 -41.79
C PRO A 2 0.88 -9.70 -41.15
N LEU A 3 0.53 -8.58 -41.79
CA LEU A 3 0.82 -7.23 -41.29
C LEU A 3 0.13 -6.94 -39.94
N ALA A 4 -1.14 -7.35 -39.79
CA ALA A 4 -1.89 -7.16 -38.56
C ALA A 4 -1.28 -7.94 -37.38
N VAL A 5 -0.78 -9.15 -37.64
CA VAL A 5 -0.09 -9.98 -36.65
C VAL A 5 1.26 -9.32 -36.27
N TYR A 6 1.98 -8.80 -37.26
CA TYR A 6 3.25 -8.09 -37.04
C TYR A 6 3.08 -6.84 -36.17
N HIS A 7 2.07 -6.00 -36.47
CA HIS A 7 1.77 -4.83 -35.65
C HIS A 7 1.32 -5.21 -34.23
N ARG A 8 0.57 -6.30 -34.07
CA ARG A 8 0.17 -6.79 -32.74
C ARG A 8 1.37 -7.27 -31.92
N LEU A 9 2.29 -8.00 -32.54
CA LEU A 9 3.52 -8.46 -31.89
C LEU A 9 4.42 -7.28 -31.49
N TRP A 10 4.58 -6.31 -32.39
CA TRP A 10 5.36 -5.10 -32.13
C TRP A 10 4.74 -4.24 -31.01
N GLY A 11 3.42 -4.05 -31.01
CA GLY A 11 2.74 -3.32 -29.93
C GLY A 11 2.82 -4.02 -28.57
N MET A 12 2.93 -5.35 -28.54
CA MET A 12 3.16 -6.09 -27.29
C MET A 12 4.58 -5.90 -26.74
N THR A 13 5.60 -5.87 -27.61
CA THR A 13 7.00 -5.71 -27.22
C THR A 13 7.38 -4.25 -26.93
N GLU A 14 6.80 -3.29 -27.64
CA GLU A 14 7.06 -1.85 -27.43
C GLU A 14 6.75 -1.40 -26.00
N GLN A 15 5.66 -1.91 -25.44
CA GLN A 15 5.25 -1.59 -24.07
C GLN A 15 5.96 -2.42 -22.98
N PHE A 16 6.87 -3.33 -23.34
CA PHE A 16 7.56 -4.21 -22.39
C PHE A 16 8.39 -3.42 -21.36
N ALA A 17 9.16 -2.43 -21.82
CA ALA A 17 9.99 -1.60 -20.94
C ALA A 17 9.14 -0.80 -19.93
N ALA A 18 7.99 -0.28 -20.38
CA ALA A 18 7.06 0.45 -19.52
C ALA A 18 6.42 -0.46 -18.46
N ARG A 19 5.98 -1.67 -18.84
CA ARG A 19 5.41 -2.63 -17.89
C ARG A 19 6.43 -3.16 -16.88
N LYS A 20 7.69 -3.34 -17.29
CA LYS A 20 8.78 -3.74 -16.37
C LYS A 20 9.05 -2.67 -15.31
N LYS A 21 9.02 -1.39 -15.69
CA LYS A 21 9.28 -0.26 -14.78
C LYS A 21 8.07 0.12 -13.92
N TRP A 22 6.87 0.11 -14.50
CA TRP A 22 5.66 0.65 -13.86
C TRP A 22 4.62 -0.41 -13.49
N GLY A 23 4.84 -1.68 -13.83
CA GLY A 23 3.94 -2.78 -13.48
C GLY A 23 3.71 -2.88 -11.98
N TRP A 24 4.76 -2.66 -11.18
CA TRP A 24 4.63 -2.61 -9.72
C TRP A 24 3.68 -1.50 -9.26
N ARG A 25 3.77 -0.31 -9.87
CA ARG A 25 2.87 0.82 -9.56
C ARG A 25 1.42 0.49 -9.89
N GLN A 26 1.17 -0.21 -11.01
CA GLN A 26 -0.18 -0.64 -11.39
C GLN A 26 -0.74 -1.69 -10.43
N VAL A 27 0.08 -2.63 -9.97
CA VAL A 27 -0.30 -3.58 -8.90
C VAL A 27 -0.59 -2.84 -7.60
N TYR A 28 0.28 -1.90 -7.21
CA TYR A 28 0.11 -1.08 -6.02
C TYR A 28 -1.22 -0.31 -6.04
N HIS A 29 -1.57 0.30 -7.18
CA HIS A 29 -2.85 1.00 -7.33
C HIS A 29 -4.07 0.07 -7.19
N ARG A 30 -3.98 -1.20 -7.58
CA ARG A 30 -5.04 -2.19 -7.35
C ARG A 30 -5.13 -2.65 -5.89
N MET A 31 -4.03 -2.54 -5.14
CA MET A 31 -3.97 -2.89 -3.72
C MET A 31 -4.39 -1.74 -2.79
N LEU A 32 -4.43 -0.49 -3.27
CA LEU A 32 -4.90 0.68 -2.52
C LEU A 32 -6.22 0.49 -1.74
N PRO A 33 -7.31 -0.09 -2.30
CA PRO A 33 -8.54 -0.25 -1.53
C PRO A 33 -8.38 -1.22 -0.35
N PHE A 34 -7.55 -2.26 -0.49
CA PHE A 34 -7.26 -3.19 0.60
C PHE A 34 -6.38 -2.55 1.67
N GLN A 35 -5.47 -1.65 1.27
CA GLN A 35 -4.64 -0.90 2.21
C GLN A 35 -5.49 -0.06 3.18
N VAL A 36 -6.58 0.54 2.72
CA VAL A 36 -7.48 1.34 3.58
C VAL A 36 -8.12 0.50 4.68
N ALA A 37 -8.43 -0.77 4.44
CA ALA A 37 -8.95 -1.67 5.46
C ALA A 37 -7.84 -2.32 6.30
N PHE A 38 -6.69 -2.58 5.69
CA PHE A 38 -5.56 -3.26 6.34
C PHE A 38 -4.83 -2.36 7.33
N TYR A 39 -4.58 -1.08 7.01
CA TYR A 39 -3.87 -0.18 7.92
C TYR A 39 -4.58 0.05 9.27
N PRO A 40 -5.90 0.34 9.32
CA PRO A 40 -6.60 0.51 10.60
C PRO A 40 -6.71 -0.80 11.39
N SER A 41 -6.94 -1.93 10.71
CA SER A 41 -7.03 -3.24 11.37
C SER A 41 -5.69 -3.70 11.94
N LEU A 42 -4.60 -3.46 11.21
CA LEU A 42 -3.24 -3.73 11.69
C LEU A 42 -2.86 -2.81 12.85
N MET A 43 -3.22 -1.52 12.77
CA MET A 43 -3.00 -0.56 13.84
C MET A 43 -3.77 -0.93 15.11
N TRP A 44 -5.02 -1.41 14.98
CA TRP A 44 -5.82 -1.91 16.10
C TRP A 44 -5.24 -3.18 16.73
N TYR A 45 -4.87 -4.17 15.91
CA TYR A 45 -4.30 -5.43 16.39
C TYR A 45 -2.97 -5.23 17.11
N LEU A 46 -2.09 -4.39 16.55
CA LEU A 46 -0.79 -4.10 17.13
C LEU A 46 -0.84 -3.06 18.26
N PHE A 47 -1.98 -2.41 18.47
CA PHE A 47 -2.13 -1.41 19.54
C PHE A 47 -1.83 -2.00 20.93
N GLY A 48 -2.11 -3.28 21.17
CA GLY A 48 -1.74 -3.94 22.42
C GLY A 48 -0.24 -4.19 22.59
N TRP A 49 0.50 -4.30 21.49
CA TRP A 49 1.91 -4.71 21.47
C TRP A 49 2.88 -3.53 21.51
N PHE A 50 2.50 -2.35 21.03
CA PHE A 50 3.38 -1.19 20.98
C PHE A 50 3.62 -0.57 22.38
N ASP A 51 4.86 -0.13 22.64
CA ASP A 51 5.19 0.66 23.83
C ASP A 51 4.41 1.98 23.84
N ASP A 52 4.16 2.52 25.03
CA ASP A 52 3.39 3.75 25.25
C ASP A 52 3.79 4.98 24.39
N PRO A 53 5.07 5.28 24.10
CA PRO A 53 5.43 6.39 23.20
C PRO A 53 4.97 6.18 21.75
N TYR A 54 4.89 4.93 21.27
CA TYR A 54 4.40 4.63 19.93
C TYR A 54 2.87 4.74 19.87
N LYS A 55 2.18 4.39 20.96
CA LYS A 55 0.73 4.58 21.09
C LYS A 55 0.36 6.06 21.08
N GLU A 56 1.15 6.92 21.72
CA GLU A 56 0.95 8.37 21.72
C GLU A 56 1.12 8.95 20.30
N ALA A 57 2.16 8.54 19.58
CA ALA A 57 2.40 8.96 18.20
C ALA A 57 1.29 8.48 17.23
N MET A 58 0.85 7.22 17.33
CA MET A 58 -0.20 6.65 16.47
C MET A 58 -1.58 7.28 16.73
N THR A 59 -1.85 7.70 17.96
CA THR A 59 -3.12 8.31 18.36
C THR A 59 -3.09 9.84 18.33
N LEU A 60 -2.03 10.44 17.77
CA LEU A 60 -1.85 11.90 17.68
C LEU A 60 -2.05 12.60 19.05
N GLY A 61 -1.57 11.98 20.14
CA GLY A 61 -1.66 12.53 21.49
C GLY A 61 -2.95 12.26 22.25
N VAL A 62 -3.89 11.48 21.70
CA VAL A 62 -5.10 11.04 22.43
C VAL A 62 -4.72 10.03 23.53
N TRP A 63 -3.73 9.17 23.28
CA TRP A 63 -3.15 8.29 24.29
C TRP A 63 -2.12 9.05 25.12
N ASN A 64 -2.53 9.58 26.26
CA ASN A 64 -1.66 10.34 27.16
C ASN A 64 -1.44 9.54 28.45
N VAL A 65 -0.25 8.95 28.58
CA VAL A 65 0.15 8.12 29.74
C VAL A 65 0.03 8.89 31.06
N SER A 66 0.24 10.21 31.02
CA SER A 66 0.13 11.13 32.17
C SER A 66 -1.27 11.13 32.82
N LYS A 67 -2.35 10.82 32.09
CA LYS A 67 -3.72 10.83 32.64
C LYS A 67 -4.14 9.52 33.34
N ARG A 68 -3.28 8.49 33.39
CA ARG A 68 -3.61 7.17 33.99
C ARG A 68 -3.12 6.97 35.43
N SER A 69 -2.31 7.88 35.98
CA SER A 69 -1.73 7.75 37.34
C SER A 69 -2.51 8.50 38.42
N LEU A 70 -3.81 8.70 38.26
CA LEU A 70 -4.73 9.22 39.29
C LEU A 70 -5.79 8.15 39.61
#